data_AF-A0A821DQ44-F1
#
_entry.id   AF-A0A821DQ44-F1
#
_cell.length_a   1.000
_cell.length_b   1.000
_cell.length_c   1.000
_cell.angle_alpha   90.00
_cell.angle_beta   90.00
_cell.angle_gamma   90.00
#
_symmetry.space_group_name_H-M   'P 1'
#
loop_
_entity.id
_entity.type
_entity.pdbx_description
1 polymer ?
#
loop_
_entity_poly.entity_id
_entity_poly.type
_entity_poly.pdbx_seq_one_letter_code
_entity_poly.pdbx_strand_id
1 'polypeptide(L)'
;FVRLPSVLYELKQIQEILANDNQLVELDANGIMKISTTLCTFNVRNNNIQRLPPELSKCTLLKSLDVAGNPFKLPRPATIAKGTQAILEHLRNQLIE
;
A
#
# COMPACT_ATOMS: atom_id res chain seq x y z
N PHE A 1 8.34 -8.03 11.43
CA PHE A 1 7.36 -7.39 12.36
C PHE A 1 5.94 -7.53 11.81
N VAL A 2 4.90 -7.34 12.63
CA VAL A 2 3.48 -7.57 12.25
C VAL A 2 2.68 -6.31 11.88
N ARG A 3 3.18 -5.13 12.20
CA ARG A 3 2.60 -3.82 11.85
C ARG A 3 3.71 -2.81 11.61
N LEU A 4 3.44 -1.80 10.77
CA LEU A 4 4.31 -0.63 10.68
C LEU A 4 4.14 0.25 11.94
N PRO A 5 5.23 0.79 12.49
CA PRO A 5 5.14 1.66 13.67
C PRO A 5 4.50 3.00 13.29
N SER A 6 3.59 3.51 14.13
CA SER A 6 2.81 4.71 13.82
C SER A 6 3.67 5.97 13.57
N VAL A 7 4.83 6.07 14.21
CA VAL A 7 5.80 7.16 14.02
C VAL A 7 6.25 7.30 12.57
N LEU A 8 6.23 6.21 11.79
CA LEU A 8 6.58 6.23 10.37
C LEU A 8 5.65 7.14 9.57
N TYR A 9 4.38 7.24 9.96
CA TYR A 9 3.38 8.10 9.31
C TYR A 9 3.48 9.58 9.68
N GLU A 10 4.30 9.92 10.67
CA GLU A 10 4.57 11.31 11.06
C GLU A 10 5.76 11.92 10.31
N LEU A 11 6.49 11.09 9.54
CA LEU A 11 7.64 11.51 8.75
C LEU A 11 7.17 12.25 7.48
N LYS A 12 7.00 13.57 7.58
CA LYS A 12 6.47 14.45 6.51
C LYS A 12 7.25 14.49 5.21
N GLN A 13 8.38 13.80 5.12
CA GLN A 13 9.21 13.73 3.91
C GLN A 13 9.51 12.28 3.51
N ILE A 14 8.79 11.30 4.07
CA ILE A 14 9.00 9.91 3.70
C ILE A 14 8.55 9.69 2.24
N GLN A 15 9.48 9.17 1.45
CA GLN A 15 9.28 8.88 0.03
C GLN A 15 9.30 7.39 -0.25
N GLU A 16 10.05 6.61 0.54
CA GLU A 16 10.21 5.19 0.31
C GLU A 16 9.98 4.40 1.60
N ILE A 17 9.11 3.40 1.52
CA ILE A 17 8.90 2.42 2.58
C ILE A 17 9.16 1.05 1.99
N LEU A 18 10.22 0.40 2.46
CA LEU A 18 10.58 -0.97 2.10
C LEU A 18 10.37 -1.86 3.32
N ALA A 19 9.30 -2.65 3.28
CA ALA A 19 8.88 -3.56 4.34
C ALA A 19 8.53 -4.95 3.77
N ASN A 20 9.20 -5.34 2.67
CA ASN A 20 9.07 -6.67 2.10
C ASN A 20 9.58 -7.77 3.05
N ASP A 21 9.11 -9.00 2.83
CA ASP A 21 9.55 -10.21 3.54
C ASP A 21 9.40 -10.09 5.06
N ASN A 22 8.23 -9.60 5.48
CA ASN A 22 7.85 -9.41 6.87
C ASN A 22 6.57 -10.20 7.17
N GLN A 23 5.94 -9.89 8.31
CA GLN A 23 4.72 -10.56 8.77
C GLN A 23 3.57 -9.55 8.93
N LEU A 24 3.59 -8.45 8.16
CA LEU A 24 2.56 -7.42 8.22
C LEU A 24 1.19 -8.02 7.97
N VAL A 25 0.23 -7.78 8.87
CA VAL A 25 -1.14 -8.30 8.75
C VAL A 25 -2.12 -7.26 8.21
N GLU A 26 -1.80 -5.99 8.38
CA GLU A 26 -2.63 -4.86 7.99
C GLU A 26 -1.78 -3.62 7.68
N LEU A 27 -2.41 -2.67 7.00
CA LEU A 27 -1.88 -1.35 6.70
C LEU A 27 -2.82 -0.30 7.30
N ASP A 28 -2.28 0.66 8.04
CA ASP A 28 -3.07 1.74 8.63
C ASP A 28 -3.48 2.75 7.55
N ALA A 29 -4.76 2.77 7.20
CA ALA A 29 -5.35 3.69 6.24
C ALA A 29 -5.14 5.17 6.64
N ASN A 30 -5.35 5.50 7.92
CA ASN A 30 -5.18 6.87 8.42
C ASN A 30 -3.71 7.28 8.36
N GLY A 31 -2.81 6.36 8.71
CA GLY A 31 -1.37 6.55 8.60
C GLY A 31 -0.94 6.83 7.16
N ILE A 32 -1.39 5.99 6.21
CA ILE A 32 -1.10 6.16 4.77
C ILE A 32 -1.58 7.52 4.26
N MET A 33 -2.78 7.96 4.68
CA MET A 33 -3.29 9.27 4.29
C MET A 33 -2.38 10.43 4.71
N LYS A 34 -1.72 10.35 5.88
CA LYS A 34 -0.79 11.39 6.36
C LYS A 34 0.44 11.57 5.47
N ILE A 35 0.90 10.49 4.84
CA ILE A 35 2.10 10.46 3.98
C ILE A 35 1.77 10.39 2.48
N SER A 36 0.48 10.49 2.14
CA SER A 36 -0.01 10.30 0.77
C SER A 36 0.55 11.33 -0.23
N THR A 37 0.94 12.51 0.24
CA THR A 37 1.49 13.59 -0.57
C THR A 37 3.00 13.46 -0.81
N THR A 38 3.69 12.52 -0.17
CA THR A 38 5.15 12.36 -0.29
C THR A 38 5.59 10.97 -0.72
N LEU A 39 4.79 9.94 -0.46
CA LEU A 39 5.19 8.56 -0.71
C LEU A 39 5.29 8.26 -2.22
N CYS A 40 6.48 7.82 -2.65
CA CYS A 40 6.83 7.49 -4.04
C CYS A 40 6.97 5.99 -4.26
N THR A 41 7.51 5.26 -3.28
CA THR A 41 7.75 3.81 -3.34
C THR A 41 7.22 3.15 -2.09
N PHE A 42 6.39 2.13 -2.26
CA PHE A 42 5.90 1.31 -1.16
C PHE A 42 6.02 -0.16 -1.51
N ASN A 43 6.92 -0.86 -0.83
CA ASN A 43 7.11 -2.29 -1.00
C ASN A 43 6.70 -3.02 0.28
N VAL A 44 5.62 -3.78 0.20
CA VAL A 44 5.10 -4.68 1.25
C VAL A 44 4.93 -6.10 0.73
N ARG A 45 5.72 -6.46 -0.28
CA ARG A 45 5.78 -7.79 -0.86
C ARG A 45 6.02 -8.86 0.22
N ASN A 46 5.47 -10.06 0.04
CA ASN A 46 5.72 -11.22 0.90
C ASN A 46 5.41 -10.90 2.38
N ASN A 47 4.16 -10.53 2.63
CA ASN A 47 3.61 -10.28 3.97
C ASN A 47 2.28 -11.04 4.11
N ASN A 48 1.56 -10.82 5.21
CA ASN A 48 0.28 -11.46 5.53
C ASN A 48 -0.91 -10.50 5.44
N ILE A 49 -0.82 -9.47 4.59
CA ILE A 49 -1.84 -8.42 4.48
C ILE A 49 -3.12 -8.99 3.85
N GLN A 50 -4.23 -8.92 4.57
CA GLN A 50 -5.51 -9.50 4.11
C GLN A 50 -6.33 -8.57 3.21
N ARG A 51 -6.10 -7.25 3.29
CA ARG A 51 -6.76 -6.24 2.48
C ARG A 51 -5.83 -5.06 2.26
N LEU A 52 -5.80 -4.53 1.05
CA LEU A 52 -5.16 -3.25 0.77
C LEU A 52 -6.15 -2.11 1.08
N PRO A 53 -5.74 -1.07 1.83
CA PRO A 53 -6.59 0.08 2.10
C PRO A 53 -6.81 0.89 0.80
N PRO A 54 -8.05 1.20 0.42
CA PRO A 54 -8.36 2.02 -0.76
C PRO A 54 -7.68 3.40 -0.75
N GLU A 55 -7.34 3.92 0.43
CA GLU A 55 -6.62 5.17 0.67
C GLU A 55 -5.24 5.21 -0.01
N LEU A 56 -4.63 4.05 -0.32
CA LEU A 56 -3.42 3.99 -1.15
C LEU A 56 -3.62 4.68 -2.51
N SER A 57 -4.83 4.67 -3.05
CA SER A 57 -5.17 5.38 -4.29
C SER A 57 -5.05 6.90 -4.21
N LYS A 58 -5.03 7.47 -2.99
CA LYS A 58 -4.83 8.91 -2.74
C LYS A 58 -3.35 9.29 -2.71
N CYS A 59 -2.44 8.32 -2.72
CA CYS A 59 -1.00 8.59 -2.78
C CYS A 59 -0.61 9.01 -4.21
N THR A 60 -0.80 10.28 -4.55
CA THR A 60 -0.67 10.79 -5.94
C THR A 60 0.75 10.74 -6.48
N LEU A 61 1.76 10.71 -5.61
CA LEU A 61 3.16 10.58 -5.99
C LEU A 61 3.64 9.12 -6.07
N LEU A 62 2.80 8.14 -5.71
CA LEU A 62 3.19 6.74 -5.64
C LEU A 62 3.41 6.18 -7.05
N LYS A 63 4.67 5.91 -7.38
CA LYS A 63 5.12 5.37 -8.68
C LYS A 63 5.33 3.86 -8.62
N SER A 64 5.77 3.35 -7.48
CA SER A 64 6.08 1.94 -7.27
C SER A 64 5.31 1.38 -6.08
N LEU A 65 4.45 0.41 -6.33
CA LEU A 65 3.73 -0.34 -5.31
C LEU A 65 3.92 -1.83 -5.56
N ASP A 66 4.65 -2.51 -4.68
CA ASP A 66 4.74 -3.98 -4.69
C ASP A 66 4.01 -4.55 -3.47
N VAL A 67 3.00 -5.35 -3.77
CA VAL A 67 2.10 -6.00 -2.82
C VAL A 67 2.01 -7.51 -3.08
N ALA A 68 2.81 -8.04 -3.99
CA ALA A 68 2.77 -9.45 -4.37
C ALA A 68 3.15 -10.36 -3.18
N GLY A 69 2.67 -11.60 -3.20
CA GLY A 69 2.95 -12.55 -2.11
C GLY A 69 2.21 -12.26 -0.80
N ASN A 70 1.10 -11.51 -0.85
CA ASN A 70 0.18 -11.33 0.26
C ASN A 70 -1.14 -12.13 0.03
N PRO A 71 -1.83 -12.54 1.10
CA PRO A 71 -3.02 -13.41 1.02
C PRO A 71 -4.34 -12.67 0.71
N PHE A 72 -4.32 -11.39 0.35
CA PHE A 72 -5.55 -10.66 0.02
C PHE A 72 -6.22 -11.20 -1.25
N LYS A 73 -7.56 -11.18 -1.26
CA LYS A 73 -8.36 -11.68 -2.42
C LYS A 73 -8.48 -10.66 -3.55
N LEU A 74 -8.44 -9.37 -3.19
CA LEU A 74 -8.55 -8.24 -4.09
C LEU A 74 -7.48 -7.20 -3.73
N PRO A 75 -6.80 -6.58 -4.70
CA PRO A 75 -6.92 -6.80 -6.15
C PRO A 75 -6.53 -8.22 -6.59
N ARG A 76 -7.13 -8.72 -7.67
CA ARG A 76 -6.80 -10.06 -8.21
C ARG A 76 -5.33 -10.09 -8.69
N PRO A 77 -4.66 -11.26 -8.70
CA PRO A 77 -3.28 -11.38 -9.20
C PRO A 77 -3.07 -10.79 -10.60
N ALA A 78 -4.06 -10.91 -11.49
CA ALA A 78 -4.01 -10.31 -12.83
C ALA A 78 -3.95 -8.76 -12.81
N THR A 79 -4.59 -8.12 -11.83
CA THR A 79 -4.50 -6.66 -11.63
C THR A 79 -3.13 -6.28 -11.07
N ILE A 80 -2.60 -7.08 -10.13
CA ILE A 80 -1.26 -6.86 -9.56
C ILE A 80 -0.19 -6.95 -10.66
N ALA A 81 -0.29 -7.95 -11.54
CA ALA A 81 0.64 -8.16 -12.64
C ALA A 81 0.65 -7.02 -13.68
N LYS A 82 -0.43 -6.23 -13.76
CA LYS A 82 -0.49 -5.02 -14.61
C LYS A 82 0.26 -3.84 -14.01
N GLY A 83 0.73 -3.94 -12.76
CA GLY A 83 1.58 -2.96 -12.10
C GLY A 83 0.83 -1.92 -11.27
N THR A 84 1.59 -0.96 -10.72
CA THR A 84 1.15 0.04 -9.73
C THR A 84 -0.15 0.74 -10.14
N GLN A 85 -0.23 1.27 -11.36
CA GLN A 85 -1.37 2.08 -11.80
C GLN A 85 -2.67 1.29 -11.82
N ALA A 86 -2.64 0.03 -12.25
CA ALA A 86 -3.81 -0.84 -12.27
C ALA A 86 -4.27 -1.19 -10.84
N ILE A 87 -3.35 -1.35 -9.90
CA ILE A 87 -3.66 -1.54 -8.48
C ILE A 87 -4.33 -0.28 -7.92
N LEU A 88 -3.75 0.89 -8.14
CA LEU A 88 -4.28 2.16 -7.63
C LEU A 88 -5.64 2.51 -8.23
N GLU A 89 -5.85 2.21 -9.51
CA GLU A 89 -7.17 2.36 -10.16
C GLU A 89 -8.21 1.42 -9.57
N HIS A 90 -7.86 0.14 -9.34
CA HIS A 90 -8.75 -0.80 -8.68
C HIS A 90 -9.16 -0.32 -7.28
N LEU A 91 -8.19 0.18 -6.50
CA LEU A 91 -8.43 0.71 -5.16
C LEU A 91 -9.28 1.99 -5.20
N ARG A 92 -9.04 2.88 -6.17
CA ARG A 92 -9.82 4.10 -6.37
C ARG A 92 -11.29 3.81 -6.66
N ASN A 93 -11.59 2.76 -7.43
CA ASN A 93 -12.96 2.38 -7.76
C ASN A 93 -13.75 1.85 -6.55
N GLN A 94 -13.07 1.40 -5.47
CA GLN A 94 -13.73 0.98 -4.22
C GLN A 94 -14.19 2.15 -3.34
N LEU A 95 -13.77 3.39 -3.65
CA LEU A 95 -14.15 4.60 -2.92
C LEU A 95 -15.33 5.36 -3.55
N ILE A 96 -15.90 4.86 -4.65
CA ILE A 96 -16.95 5.53 -5.44
C ILE A 96 -18.35 4.90 -5.17
N GLU A 97 -18.47 4.06 -4.15
CA GLU A 97 -19.77 3.54 -3.65
C GLU A 97 -20.25 4.32 -2.42
#